data_AF-A0A948IVU1-F1
#
_entry.id   AF-A0A948IVU1-F1
#
_cell.length_a   1.000
_cell.length_b   1.000
_cell.length_c   1.000
_cell.angle_alpha   90.00
_cell.angle_beta   90.00
_cell.angle_gamma   90.00
#
_symmetry.space_group_name_H-M   'P 1'
#
loop_
_entity.id
_entity.type
_entity.pdbx_description
1 polymer ?
#
loop_
_entity_poly.entity_id
_entity_poly.type
_entity_poly.pdbx_seq_one_letter_code
_entity_poly.pdbx_strand_id
1 'polypeptide(L)'
;MPKSPRPKAVRTLARQPAPVGIYAPSYDAALAAGLCRRLAAGESLRSMCRADPAMPTEKTVWNWARARPDFAAAKAMAMAISRAADRARHAERRAAKLERWEARAATSRDGRARIPPRSTYTPEIGAAICHRLCLGEALYRVCRDPAMPSQGTVYNWLRADPVFRAMYQRAKAVAFVHVVDTAAARARWLGTEAASMRGLARLEAQAHARCAKLAPRTFGRGRYGPID
;
A
#
# COMPACT_ATOMS: atom_id res chain seq x y z
N MET A 1 -0.48 3.04 -15.00
CA MET A 1 -1.23 4.24 -14.58
C MET A 1 -0.81 4.59 -13.16
N PRO A 2 -0.09 5.69 -12.95
CA PRO A 2 0.20 6.18 -11.60
C PRO A 2 -1.12 6.44 -10.88
N LYS A 3 -1.24 6.04 -9.61
CA LYS A 3 -2.43 6.32 -8.81
C LYS A 3 -2.58 7.83 -8.73
N SER A 4 -3.67 8.37 -9.29
CA SER A 4 -4.00 9.78 -9.11
C SER A 4 -4.01 10.10 -7.60
N PRO A 5 -3.35 11.20 -7.18
CA PRO A 5 -3.35 11.59 -5.78
C PRO A 5 -4.81 11.74 -5.33
N ARG A 6 -5.14 11.19 -4.15
CA ARG A 6 -6.48 11.37 -3.58
C ARG A 6 -6.76 12.88 -3.50
N PRO A 7 -7.90 13.37 -4.01
CA PRO A 7 -8.22 14.78 -3.92
C PRO A 7 -8.22 15.17 -2.45
N LYS A 8 -7.36 16.12 -2.07
CA LYS A 8 -7.40 16.70 -0.74
C LYS A 8 -8.72 17.44 -0.63
N ALA A 9 -9.45 17.23 0.46
CA ALA A 9 -10.66 17.99 0.72
C ALA A 9 -10.31 19.48 0.73
N VAL A 10 -10.73 20.20 -0.30
CA VAL A 10 -10.62 21.66 -0.37
C VAL A 10 -11.86 22.20 0.30
N ARG A 11 -11.67 23.00 1.35
CA ARG A 11 -12.78 23.64 2.04
C ARG A 11 -13.39 24.69 1.09
N THR A 12 -14.57 24.38 0.54
CA THR A 12 -15.28 25.23 -0.43
C THR A 12 -16.09 26.35 0.22
N LEU A 13 -16.42 26.21 1.50
CA LEU A 13 -17.18 27.21 2.24
C LEU A 13 -16.26 28.23 2.90
N ALA A 14 -16.66 29.50 2.77
CA ALA A 14 -16.07 30.62 3.49
C ALA A 14 -15.99 30.33 5.00
N ARG A 15 -15.00 30.92 5.67
CA ARG A 15 -14.82 30.73 7.10
C ARG A 15 -15.95 31.45 7.83
N GLN A 16 -16.87 30.70 8.42
CA GLN A 16 -17.94 31.29 9.22
C GLN A 16 -17.35 32.18 10.35
N PRO A 17 -17.96 33.35 10.61
CA PRO A 17 -17.55 34.20 11.72
C PRO A 17 -17.75 33.49 13.06
N ALA A 18 -17.14 34.02 14.11
CA ALA A 18 -17.34 33.47 15.45
C ALA A 18 -18.85 33.54 15.81
N PRO A 19 -19.42 32.49 16.42
CA PRO A 19 -20.79 32.54 16.90
C PRO A 19 -20.91 33.65 17.97
N VAL A 20 -21.90 34.52 17.81
CA VAL A 20 -22.23 35.60 18.75
C VAL A 20 -23.05 35.04 19.91
N GLY A 21 -22.67 35.32 21.16
CA GLY A 21 -23.43 34.92 22.37
C GLY A 21 -22.72 33.96 23.34
N ILE A 22 -23.52 33.34 24.23
CA ILE A 22 -23.18 32.66 25.52
C ILE A 22 -22.15 31.50 25.42
N TYR A 23 -21.71 31.11 24.22
CA TYR A 23 -20.84 29.95 23.97
C TYR A 23 -19.33 30.24 23.96
N ALA A 24 -18.90 31.45 24.33
CA ALA A 24 -17.50 31.73 24.60
C ALA A 24 -17.27 31.72 26.12
N PRO A 25 -16.77 30.62 26.72
CA PRO A 25 -16.16 30.68 28.05
C PRO A 25 -15.24 31.90 28.09
N SER A 26 -15.32 32.67 29.18
CA SER A 26 -14.58 33.91 29.34
C SER A 26 -13.13 33.69 28.96
N TYR A 27 -12.66 34.45 27.97
CA TYR A 27 -11.28 34.36 27.54
C TYR A 27 -10.39 34.80 28.69
N ASP A 28 -9.50 33.91 29.12
CA ASP A 28 -8.44 34.21 30.08
C ASP A 28 -7.09 34.30 29.34
N ALA A 29 -6.49 35.49 29.36
CA ALA A 29 -5.22 35.76 28.71
C ALA A 29 -4.05 34.96 29.31
N ALA A 30 -4.06 34.74 30.63
CA ALA A 30 -2.99 34.02 31.31
C ALA A 30 -3.01 32.53 30.94
N LEU A 31 -4.20 31.94 30.94
CA LEU A 31 -4.41 30.56 30.52
C LEU A 31 -4.10 30.37 29.02
N ALA A 32 -4.54 31.29 28.16
CA ALA A 32 -4.23 31.29 26.73
C ALA A 32 -2.71 31.35 26.45
N ALA A 33 -1.97 32.17 27.20
CA ALA A 33 -0.52 32.23 27.11
C ALA A 33 0.14 30.92 27.60
N GLY A 34 -0.35 30.33 28.69
CA GLY A 34 0.08 29.03 29.19
C GLY A 34 -0.11 27.91 28.16
N LEU A 35 -1.26 27.88 27.49
CA LEU A 35 -1.55 26.95 26.40
C LEU A 35 -0.58 27.11 25.24
N CYS A 36 -0.26 28.35 24.82
CA CYS A 36 0.71 28.60 23.76
C CYS A 36 2.13 28.13 24.13
N ARG A 37 2.55 28.30 25.39
CA ARG A 37 3.85 27.78 25.88
C ARG A 37 3.93 26.25 25.77
N ARG A 38 2.90 25.54 26.23
CA ARG A 38 2.85 24.07 26.16
C ARG A 38 2.78 23.56 24.72
N LEU A 39 2.03 24.25 23.84
CA LEU A 39 2.05 23.96 22.40
C LEU A 39 3.44 24.12 21.79
N ALA A 40 4.17 25.18 22.15
CA ALA A 40 5.52 25.42 21.67
C ALA A 40 6.51 24.33 22.17
N ALA A 41 6.28 23.81 23.37
CA ALA A 41 7.03 22.69 23.93
C ALA A 41 6.76 21.34 23.23
N GLY A 42 5.75 21.26 22.36
CA GLY A 42 5.44 20.07 21.57
C GLY A 42 4.27 19.23 22.09
N GLU A 43 3.60 19.65 23.16
CA GLU A 43 2.37 19.00 23.60
C GLU A 43 1.23 19.23 22.59
N SER A 44 0.42 18.20 22.33
CA SER A 44 -0.72 18.36 21.43
C SER A 44 -1.92 18.97 22.15
N LEU A 45 -2.64 19.88 21.47
CA LEU A 45 -3.86 20.50 22.00
C LEU A 45 -4.87 19.47 22.51
N ARG A 46 -5.04 18.38 21.76
CA ARG A 46 -5.93 17.28 22.10
C ARG A 46 -5.51 16.55 23.39
N SER A 47 -4.21 16.37 23.61
CA SER A 47 -3.69 15.74 24.83
C SER A 47 -3.91 16.64 26.04
N MET A 48 -3.57 17.92 25.92
CA MET A 48 -3.70 18.89 27.02
C MET A 48 -5.15 19.06 27.47
N CYS A 49 -6.07 19.31 26.52
CA CYS A 49 -7.49 19.49 26.82
C CYS A 49 -8.17 18.21 27.36
N ARG A 50 -7.55 17.03 27.22
CA ARG A 50 -8.07 15.76 27.76
C ARG A 50 -7.49 15.44 29.13
N ALA A 51 -6.21 15.74 29.34
CA ALA A 51 -5.48 15.33 30.54
C ALA A 51 -5.67 16.28 31.72
N ASP A 52 -5.97 17.56 31.47
CA ASP A 52 -6.01 18.61 32.48
C ASP A 52 -7.45 19.11 32.67
N PRO A 53 -8.08 18.85 33.83
CA PRO A 53 -9.45 19.32 34.12
C PRO A 53 -9.60 20.84 34.17
N ALA A 54 -8.52 21.60 34.40
CA ALA A 54 -8.54 23.05 34.36
C ALA A 54 -8.42 23.61 32.93
N MET A 55 -8.15 22.76 31.93
CA MET A 55 -8.06 23.18 30.54
C MET A 55 -9.45 23.29 29.90
N PRO A 56 -9.70 24.36 29.11
CA PRO A 56 -10.90 24.45 28.31
C PRO A 56 -10.90 23.36 27.24
N THR A 57 -12.10 22.99 26.77
CA THR A 57 -12.23 22.02 25.69
C THR A 57 -11.54 22.51 24.41
N GLU A 58 -11.14 21.58 23.55
CA GLU A 58 -10.50 21.92 22.27
C GLU A 58 -11.38 22.88 21.43
N LYS A 59 -12.70 22.67 21.44
CA LYS A 59 -13.68 23.52 20.73
C LYS A 59 -13.65 24.97 21.24
N THR A 60 -13.53 25.16 22.55
CA THR A 60 -13.39 26.49 23.18
C THR A 60 -12.14 27.21 22.69
N VAL A 61 -10.99 26.52 22.66
CA VAL A 61 -9.73 27.10 22.18
C VAL A 61 -9.81 27.49 20.70
N TRP A 62 -10.52 26.69 19.89
CA TRP A 62 -10.78 27.03 18.49
C TRP A 62 -11.70 28.25 18.34
N ASN A 63 -12.70 28.41 19.22
CA ASN A 63 -13.56 29.58 19.22
C ASN A 63 -12.80 30.85 19.62
N TRP A 64 -11.94 30.79 20.64
CA TRP A 64 -11.05 31.90 21.00
C TRP A 64 -10.18 32.33 19.81
N ALA A 65 -9.57 31.36 19.11
CA ALA A 65 -8.76 31.66 17.92
C ALA A 65 -9.56 32.18 16.71
N ARG A 66 -10.90 32.11 16.73
CA ARG A 66 -11.75 32.73 15.70
C ARG A 66 -12.16 34.15 16.10
N ALA A 67 -12.44 34.37 17.38
CA ALA A 67 -12.88 35.66 17.91
C ALA A 67 -11.70 36.64 18.09
N ARG A 68 -10.48 36.14 18.33
CA ARG A 68 -9.32 36.92 18.76
C ARG A 68 -8.10 36.70 17.85
N PRO A 69 -7.79 37.66 16.97
CA PRO A 69 -6.64 37.56 16.04
C PRO A 69 -5.28 37.50 16.73
N ASP A 70 -5.10 38.22 17.83
CA ASP A 70 -3.92 38.22 18.70
C ASP A 70 -3.61 36.80 19.22
N PHE A 71 -4.60 36.14 19.80
CA PHE A 71 -4.47 34.76 20.26
C PHE A 71 -4.26 33.78 19.10
N ALA A 72 -4.95 33.98 17.98
CA ALA A 72 -4.77 33.15 16.79
C ALA A 72 -3.32 33.19 16.28
N ALA A 73 -2.71 34.38 16.25
CA ALA A 73 -1.32 34.59 15.87
C ALA A 73 -0.36 33.93 16.86
N ALA A 74 -0.55 34.14 18.17
CA ALA A 74 0.27 33.53 19.22
C ALA A 74 0.26 31.99 19.15
N LYS A 75 -0.93 31.40 18.97
CA LYS A 75 -1.08 29.95 18.80
C LYS A 75 -0.42 29.44 17.53
N ALA A 76 -0.54 30.18 16.42
CA ALA A 76 0.10 29.83 15.15
C ALA A 76 1.62 29.81 15.27
N MET A 77 2.19 30.81 15.95
CA MET A 77 3.63 30.87 16.26
C MET A 77 4.07 29.67 17.11
N ALA A 78 3.35 29.36 18.19
CA ALA A 78 3.65 28.20 19.03
C ALA A 78 3.64 26.87 18.25
N MET A 79 2.65 26.67 17.38
CA MET A 79 2.60 25.48 16.51
C MET A 79 3.74 25.47 15.47
N ALA A 80 4.18 26.63 14.98
CA ALA A 80 5.29 26.71 14.03
C ALA A 80 6.61 26.30 14.69
N ILE A 81 6.86 26.74 15.94
CA ILE A 81 8.01 26.34 16.77
C ILE A 81 8.03 24.83 16.98
N SER A 82 6.92 24.26 17.46
CA SER A 82 6.80 22.81 17.68
C SER A 82 7.02 22.00 16.39
N ARG A 83 6.42 22.43 15.27
CA ARG A 83 6.62 21.78 13.97
C ARG A 83 8.05 21.90 13.45
N ALA A 84 8.75 23.00 13.72
CA ALA A 84 10.15 23.14 13.35
C ALA A 84 11.02 22.14 14.13
N ALA A 85 10.77 22.00 15.44
CA ALA A 85 11.43 21.00 16.27
C ALA A 85 11.13 19.55 15.83
N ASP A 86 9.88 19.23 15.49
CA ASP A 86 9.51 17.92 14.92
C ASP A 86 10.24 17.64 13.60
N ARG A 87 10.30 18.63 12.69
CA ARG A 87 11.02 18.49 11.43
C ARG A 87 12.50 18.23 11.65
N ALA A 88 13.14 18.91 12.60
CA ALA A 88 14.53 18.67 12.97
C ALA A 88 14.74 17.23 13.49
N ARG A 89 13.91 16.78 14.46
CA ARG A 89 13.95 15.39 14.96
C ARG A 89 13.76 14.35 13.86
N HIS A 90 12.85 14.60 12.93
CA HIS A 90 12.64 13.72 11.78
C HIS A 90 13.82 13.73 10.82
N ALA A 91 14.47 14.88 10.60
CA ALA A 91 15.66 14.99 9.79
C ALA A 91 16.84 14.22 10.41
N GLU A 92 17.07 14.38 11.71
CA GLU A 92 18.09 13.62 12.47
C GLU A 92 17.86 12.11 12.40
N ARG A 93 16.62 11.65 12.63
CA ARG A 93 16.28 10.22 12.50
C ARG A 93 16.54 9.68 11.09
N ARG A 94 16.32 10.50 10.06
CA ARG A 94 16.61 10.15 8.67
C ARG A 94 18.11 10.10 8.41
N ALA A 95 18.88 11.08 8.89
CA ALA A 95 20.34 11.10 8.80
C ALA A 95 20.95 9.88 9.48
N ALA A 96 20.60 9.61 10.74
CA ALA A 96 21.06 8.42 11.47
C ALA A 96 20.63 7.10 10.81
N LYS A 97 19.50 7.08 10.09
CA LYS A 97 19.11 5.93 9.28
C LYS A 97 20.05 5.79 8.06
N LEU A 98 20.35 6.85 7.34
CA LEU A 98 21.27 6.83 6.20
C LEU A 98 22.69 6.42 6.63
N GLU A 99 23.23 6.99 7.71
CA GLU A 99 24.53 6.60 8.27
C GLU A 99 24.59 5.11 8.60
N ARG A 100 23.55 4.56 9.23
CA ARG A 100 23.46 3.10 9.49
C ARG A 100 23.43 2.27 8.20
N TRP A 101 22.81 2.79 7.15
CA TRP A 101 22.79 2.11 5.85
C TRP A 101 24.17 2.16 5.18
N GLU A 102 24.85 3.30 5.24
CA GLU A 102 26.20 3.49 4.71
C GLU A 102 27.23 2.65 5.46
N ALA A 103 27.17 2.62 6.80
CA ALA A 103 28.03 1.77 7.63
C ALA A 103 27.85 0.28 7.30
N ARG A 104 26.60 -0.20 7.16
CA ARG A 104 26.31 -1.57 6.72
C ARG A 104 26.84 -1.86 5.31
N ALA A 105 26.74 -0.89 4.40
CA ALA A 105 27.29 -1.02 3.06
C ALA A 105 28.82 -1.11 3.09
N ALA A 106 29.50 -0.34 3.95
CA ALA A 106 30.95 -0.37 4.13
C ALA A 106 31.45 -1.70 4.74
N THR A 107 30.74 -2.27 5.72
CA THR A 107 31.07 -3.58 6.31
C THR A 107 30.89 -4.74 5.31
N SER A 108 30.10 -4.54 4.26
CA SER A 108 29.88 -5.56 3.21
C SER A 108 31.03 -5.65 2.19
N ARG A 109 32.17 -4.98 2.42
CA ARG A 109 33.40 -5.03 1.60
C ARG A 109 34.09 -6.41 1.58
N ASP A 110 33.69 -7.34 2.46
CA ASP A 110 34.34 -8.64 2.66
C ASP A 110 33.98 -9.73 1.62
N GLY A 111 33.67 -9.32 0.38
CA GLY A 111 33.51 -10.22 -0.77
C GLY A 111 32.33 -11.22 -0.72
N ARG A 112 31.62 -11.35 0.42
CA ARG A 112 30.36 -12.09 0.47
C ARG A 112 29.33 -11.32 -0.34
N ALA A 113 29.10 -11.81 -1.55
CA ALA A 113 28.17 -11.28 -2.52
C ALA A 113 26.96 -10.70 -1.81
N ARG A 114 26.77 -9.38 -1.97
CA ARG A 114 25.56 -8.68 -1.54
C ARG A 114 24.40 -9.47 -2.12
N ILE A 115 23.75 -10.32 -1.31
CA ILE A 115 22.49 -10.95 -1.68
C ILE A 115 21.62 -9.76 -2.07
N PRO A 116 21.23 -9.60 -3.35
CA PRO A 116 20.39 -8.49 -3.73
C PRO A 116 19.20 -8.50 -2.77
N PRO A 117 18.74 -7.34 -2.29
CA PRO A 117 17.53 -7.30 -1.50
C PRO A 117 16.52 -8.16 -2.23
N ARG A 118 15.86 -9.12 -1.56
CA ARG A 118 14.88 -10.05 -2.18
C ARG A 118 13.68 -9.32 -2.83
N SER A 119 13.77 -7.99 -2.97
CA SER A 119 12.87 -7.03 -3.54
C SER A 119 13.38 -6.33 -4.82
N THR A 120 14.64 -6.53 -5.24
CA THR A 120 15.15 -5.98 -6.50
C THR A 120 14.73 -6.87 -7.66
N TYR A 121 13.97 -6.29 -8.59
CA TYR A 121 13.58 -6.98 -9.83
C TYR A 121 14.83 -7.20 -10.69
N THR A 122 15.02 -8.43 -11.14
CA THR A 122 15.91 -8.73 -12.26
C THR A 122 15.14 -9.51 -13.33
N PRO A 123 15.45 -9.32 -14.63
CA PRO A 123 14.81 -10.05 -15.72
C PRO A 123 14.88 -11.57 -15.52
N GLU A 124 15.96 -12.09 -14.96
CA GLU A 124 16.21 -13.51 -14.73
C GLU A 124 15.24 -14.08 -13.68
N ILE A 125 15.03 -13.38 -12.56
CA ILE A 125 14.04 -13.79 -11.54
C ILE A 125 12.63 -13.70 -12.12
N GLY A 126 12.34 -12.65 -12.90
CA GLY A 126 11.06 -12.51 -13.60
C GLY A 126 10.78 -13.67 -14.56
N ALA A 127 11.78 -14.06 -15.34
CA ALA A 127 11.72 -15.19 -16.26
C ALA A 127 11.57 -16.52 -15.51
N ALA A 128 12.32 -16.74 -14.42
CA ALA A 128 12.23 -17.93 -13.60
C ALA A 128 10.82 -18.12 -12.98
N ILE A 129 10.22 -17.04 -12.48
CA ILE A 129 8.82 -17.06 -12.01
C ILE A 129 7.88 -17.43 -13.15
N CYS A 130 8.00 -16.76 -14.31
CA CYS A 130 7.14 -17.03 -15.47
C CYS A 130 7.27 -18.48 -15.95
N HIS A 131 8.47 -19.02 -16.01
CA HIS A 131 8.74 -20.41 -16.39
C HIS A 131 8.04 -21.40 -15.45
N ARG A 132 8.19 -21.23 -14.13
CA ARG A 132 7.52 -22.09 -13.13
C ARG A 132 6.00 -22.01 -13.21
N LEU A 133 5.46 -20.81 -13.46
CA LEU A 133 4.03 -20.64 -13.71
C LEU A 133 3.59 -21.43 -14.96
N CYS A 134 4.32 -21.35 -16.08
CA CYS A 134 4.00 -22.11 -17.29
C CYS A 134 3.90 -23.63 -17.05
N LEU A 135 4.69 -24.16 -16.12
CA LEU A 135 4.65 -25.56 -15.68
C LEU A 135 3.50 -25.87 -14.70
N GLY A 136 2.51 -24.98 -14.58
CA GLY A 136 1.33 -25.16 -13.74
C GLY A 136 1.57 -24.91 -12.24
N GLU A 137 2.76 -24.45 -11.83
CA GLU A 137 3.01 -24.13 -10.43
C GLU A 137 2.25 -22.86 -10.03
N ALA A 138 1.57 -22.88 -8.87
CA ALA A 138 0.89 -21.70 -8.36
C ALA A 138 1.90 -20.67 -7.83
N LEU A 139 1.66 -19.37 -8.06
CA LEU A 139 2.56 -18.29 -7.62
C LEU A 139 2.92 -18.36 -6.12
N TYR A 140 1.97 -18.75 -5.26
CA TYR A 140 2.27 -18.88 -3.82
C TYR A 140 3.28 -19.99 -3.53
N ARG A 141 3.30 -21.08 -4.30
CA ARG A 141 4.30 -22.15 -4.17
C ARG A 141 5.66 -21.69 -4.69
N VAL A 142 5.67 -20.97 -5.82
CA VAL A 142 6.88 -20.32 -6.34
C VAL A 142 7.51 -19.42 -5.28
N CYS A 143 6.71 -18.54 -4.66
CA CYS A 143 7.17 -17.62 -3.62
C CYS A 143 7.49 -18.27 -2.26
N ARG A 144 7.25 -19.57 -2.05
CA ARG A 144 7.70 -20.28 -0.84
C ARG A 144 9.15 -20.72 -0.93
N ASP A 145 9.72 -20.76 -2.13
CA ASP A 145 11.13 -21.04 -2.35
C ASP A 145 11.99 -19.93 -1.72
N PRO A 146 12.98 -20.25 -0.87
CA PRO A 146 13.88 -19.26 -0.26
C PRO A 146 14.61 -18.37 -1.27
N ALA A 147 14.86 -18.85 -2.49
CA ALA A 147 15.50 -18.09 -3.55
C ALA A 147 14.53 -17.16 -4.30
N MET A 148 13.21 -17.27 -4.06
CA MET A 148 12.19 -16.49 -4.75
C MET A 148 11.72 -15.28 -3.92
N PRO A 149 11.28 -14.21 -4.58
CA PRO A 149 10.73 -13.04 -3.90
C PRO A 149 9.36 -13.34 -3.29
N SER A 150 8.97 -12.55 -2.29
CA SER A 150 7.64 -12.63 -1.69
C SER A 150 6.54 -12.24 -2.68
N GLN A 151 5.31 -12.73 -2.47
CA GLN A 151 4.18 -12.39 -3.35
C GLN A 151 3.94 -10.88 -3.47
N GLY A 152 4.06 -10.15 -2.35
CA GLY A 152 3.92 -8.69 -2.34
C GLY A 152 4.94 -8.00 -3.26
N THR A 153 6.16 -8.52 -3.31
CA THR A 153 7.23 -8.05 -4.19
C THR A 153 6.87 -8.29 -5.66
N VAL A 154 6.43 -9.50 -6.02
CA VAL A 154 6.02 -9.82 -7.40
C VAL A 154 4.87 -8.92 -7.85
N TYR A 155 3.86 -8.70 -7.00
CA TYR A 155 2.75 -7.78 -7.31
C TYR A 155 3.20 -6.32 -7.44
N ASN A 156 4.23 -5.89 -6.71
CA ASN A 156 4.82 -4.57 -6.88
C ASN A 156 5.50 -4.45 -8.25
N TRP A 157 6.29 -5.44 -8.66
CA TRP A 157 6.93 -5.46 -9.97
C TRP A 157 5.90 -5.48 -11.10
N LEU A 158 4.84 -6.30 -10.97
CA LEU A 158 3.74 -6.29 -11.94
C LEU A 158 3.11 -4.91 -12.08
N ARG A 159 3.03 -4.11 -11.02
CA ARG A 159 2.51 -2.73 -11.09
C ARG A 159 3.50 -1.74 -11.72
N ALA A 160 4.79 -1.91 -11.45
CA ALA A 160 5.85 -1.00 -11.87
C ALA A 160 6.32 -1.22 -13.32
N ASP A 161 6.40 -2.48 -13.75
CA ASP A 161 6.98 -2.87 -15.04
C ASP A 161 5.91 -3.47 -15.98
N PRO A 162 5.58 -2.79 -17.11
CA PRO A 162 4.62 -3.30 -18.09
C PRO A 162 5.15 -4.51 -18.89
N VAL A 163 6.46 -4.62 -19.10
CA VAL A 163 7.09 -5.73 -19.84
C VAL A 163 6.98 -7.02 -19.02
N PHE A 164 7.38 -6.96 -17.75
CA PHE A 164 7.23 -8.09 -16.84
C PHE A 164 5.75 -8.50 -16.69
N ARG A 165 4.84 -7.53 -16.63
CA ARG A 165 3.39 -7.81 -16.59
C ARG A 165 2.91 -8.58 -17.81
N ALA A 166 3.36 -8.22 -19.01
CA ALA A 166 3.00 -8.92 -20.23
C ALA A 166 3.53 -10.36 -20.24
N MET A 167 4.78 -10.56 -19.84
CA MET A 167 5.38 -11.89 -19.69
C MET A 167 4.61 -12.75 -18.68
N TYR A 168 4.31 -12.21 -17.51
CA TYR A 168 3.56 -12.89 -16.46
C TYR A 168 2.14 -13.28 -16.91
N GLN A 169 1.45 -12.40 -17.64
CA GLN A 169 0.12 -12.71 -18.18
C GLN A 169 0.16 -13.86 -19.19
N ARG A 170 1.17 -13.86 -20.08
CA ARG A 170 1.39 -14.96 -21.02
C ARG A 170 1.70 -16.26 -20.29
N ALA A 171 2.55 -16.21 -19.27
CA ALA A 171 2.87 -17.36 -18.44
C ALA A 171 1.64 -17.95 -17.75
N LYS A 172 0.76 -17.11 -17.22
CA LYS A 172 -0.52 -17.53 -16.61
C LYS A 172 -1.46 -18.20 -17.60
N ALA A 173 -1.40 -17.83 -18.87
CA ALA A 173 -2.22 -18.44 -19.90
C ALA A 173 -1.67 -19.82 -20.33
N VAL A 174 -0.36 -19.95 -20.48
CA VAL A 174 0.31 -21.24 -20.71
C VAL A 174 0.13 -22.19 -19.53
N ALA A 175 0.25 -21.68 -18.30
CA ALA A 175 0.02 -22.43 -17.06
C ALA A 175 -1.35 -23.13 -17.05
N PHE A 176 -2.36 -22.45 -17.59
CA PHE A 176 -3.72 -22.97 -17.63
C PHE A 176 -3.80 -24.16 -18.58
N VAL A 177 -3.28 -24.02 -19.81
CA VAL A 177 -3.23 -25.12 -20.80
C VAL A 177 -2.51 -26.32 -20.19
N HIS A 178 -1.35 -26.13 -19.57
CA HIS A 178 -0.61 -27.19 -18.92
C HIS A 178 -1.40 -27.91 -17.81
N VAL A 179 -2.13 -27.17 -16.97
CA VAL A 179 -2.96 -27.77 -15.91
C VAL A 179 -4.12 -28.57 -16.50
N VAL A 180 -4.73 -28.10 -17.59
CA VAL A 180 -5.78 -28.85 -18.30
C VAL A 180 -5.22 -30.12 -18.93
N ASP A 181 -4.12 -30.03 -19.68
CA ASP A 181 -3.48 -31.18 -20.34
C ASP A 181 -3.05 -32.24 -19.32
N THR A 182 -2.44 -31.81 -18.22
CA THR A 182 -2.00 -32.74 -17.16
C THR A 182 -3.15 -33.31 -16.34
N ALA A 183 -4.27 -32.61 -16.22
CA ALA A 183 -5.50 -33.16 -15.64
C ALA A 183 -6.16 -34.15 -16.60
N ALA A 184 -6.16 -33.86 -17.90
CA ALA A 184 -6.68 -34.73 -18.95
C ALA A 184 -5.88 -36.04 -19.04
N ALA A 185 -4.55 -35.97 -19.03
CA ALA A 185 -3.68 -37.14 -19.03
C ALA A 185 -3.84 -38.03 -17.78
N ARG A 186 -4.26 -37.46 -16.66
CA ARG A 186 -4.55 -38.19 -15.40
C ARG A 186 -6.01 -38.60 -15.27
N ALA A 187 -6.86 -38.26 -16.22
CA ALA A 187 -8.27 -38.59 -16.16
C ALA A 187 -8.45 -40.11 -16.17
N ARG A 188 -9.31 -40.60 -15.27
CA ARG A 188 -9.63 -42.02 -15.17
C ARG A 188 -10.45 -42.46 -16.39
N TRP A 189 -10.11 -43.62 -16.96
CA TRP A 189 -10.96 -44.30 -17.94
C TRP A 189 -12.35 -44.62 -17.36
N LEU A 190 -13.42 -44.21 -18.07
CA LEU A 190 -14.80 -44.34 -17.60
C LEU A 190 -15.54 -45.55 -18.21
N GLY A 191 -14.81 -46.57 -18.65
CA GLY A 191 -15.36 -47.81 -19.20
C GLY A 191 -15.48 -47.79 -20.72
N THR A 192 -15.88 -46.65 -21.31
CA THR A 192 -15.91 -46.45 -22.77
C THR A 192 -15.17 -45.18 -23.20
N GLU A 193 -14.73 -45.15 -24.45
CA GLU A 193 -14.06 -43.99 -25.05
C GLU A 193 -14.99 -42.76 -25.03
N ALA A 194 -16.22 -42.94 -25.49
CA ALA A 194 -17.22 -41.87 -25.53
C ALA A 194 -17.53 -41.29 -24.14
N ALA A 195 -17.57 -42.13 -23.08
CA ALA A 195 -17.77 -41.65 -21.72
C ALA A 195 -16.56 -40.86 -21.20
N SER A 196 -15.34 -41.34 -21.49
CA SER A 196 -14.09 -40.70 -21.09
C SER A 196 -13.90 -39.34 -21.79
N MET A 197 -14.18 -39.25 -23.09
CA MET A 197 -14.13 -38.00 -23.86
C MET A 197 -15.13 -36.96 -23.35
N ARG A 198 -16.37 -37.36 -23.02
CA ARG A 198 -17.34 -36.46 -22.38
C ARG A 198 -16.92 -36.03 -20.96
N GLY A 199 -16.18 -36.86 -20.23
CA GLY A 199 -15.59 -36.52 -18.95
C GLY A 199 -14.53 -35.42 -19.09
N LEU A 200 -13.61 -35.59 -20.05
CA LEU A 200 -12.56 -34.64 -20.38
C LEU A 200 -13.13 -33.29 -20.83
N ALA A 201 -14.06 -33.27 -21.78
CA ALA A 201 -14.69 -32.05 -22.26
C ALA A 201 -15.41 -31.27 -21.14
N ARG A 202 -16.01 -31.97 -20.16
CA ARG A 202 -16.62 -31.34 -18.98
C ARG A 202 -15.59 -30.70 -18.06
N LEU A 203 -14.45 -31.36 -17.81
CA LEU A 203 -13.38 -30.82 -16.98
C LEU A 203 -12.78 -29.56 -17.62
N GLU A 204 -12.53 -29.60 -18.93
CA GLU A 204 -12.05 -28.45 -19.70
C GLU A 204 -13.05 -27.28 -19.64
N ALA A 205 -14.33 -27.53 -19.92
CA ALA A 205 -15.38 -26.50 -19.88
C ALA A 205 -15.53 -25.88 -18.47
N GLN A 206 -15.48 -26.69 -17.40
CA GLN A 206 -15.51 -26.20 -16.03
C GLN A 206 -14.28 -25.34 -15.68
N ALA A 207 -13.10 -25.76 -16.15
CA ALA A 207 -11.86 -25.00 -15.97
C ALA A 207 -11.93 -23.65 -16.70
N HIS A 208 -12.36 -23.64 -17.96
CA HIS A 208 -12.59 -22.42 -18.74
C HIS A 208 -13.60 -21.48 -18.07
N ALA A 209 -14.76 -21.99 -17.65
CA ALA A 209 -15.80 -21.19 -17.01
C ALA A 209 -15.34 -20.55 -15.70
N ARG A 210 -14.56 -21.28 -14.88
CA ARG A 210 -13.99 -20.75 -13.63
C ARG A 210 -12.96 -19.65 -13.92
N CYS A 211 -12.16 -19.80 -14.96
CA CYS A 211 -11.17 -18.79 -15.38
C CYS A 211 -11.81 -17.53 -15.97
N ALA A 212 -12.89 -17.67 -16.76
CA ALA A 212 -13.67 -16.54 -17.25
C ALA A 212 -14.23 -15.67 -16.12
N LYS A 213 -14.65 -16.29 -15.00
CA LYS A 213 -15.08 -15.57 -13.80
C LYS A 213 -13.94 -14.82 -13.10
N LEU A 214 -12.75 -15.42 -13.03
CA LEU A 214 -11.59 -14.85 -12.33
C LEU A 214 -10.86 -13.76 -13.12
N ALA A 215 -10.85 -13.84 -14.46
CA ALA A 215 -10.15 -12.90 -15.34
C ALA A 215 -10.92 -12.68 -16.66
N PRO A 216 -12.09 -12.00 -16.62
CA PRO A 216 -13.00 -11.88 -17.76
C PRO A 216 -12.39 -11.14 -18.96
N ARG A 217 -11.44 -10.22 -18.72
CA ARG A 217 -10.77 -9.48 -19.82
C ARG A 217 -9.75 -10.34 -20.58
N THR A 218 -9.23 -11.40 -19.95
CA THR A 218 -8.23 -12.29 -20.53
C THR A 218 -8.88 -13.48 -21.24
N PHE A 219 -9.95 -14.02 -20.66
CA PHE A 219 -10.63 -15.22 -21.16
C PHE A 219 -11.97 -14.94 -21.86
N GLY A 220 -12.50 -13.71 -21.79
CA GLY A 220 -13.76 -13.33 -22.44
C GLY A 220 -13.62 -12.72 -23.84
N ARG A 221 -12.41 -12.54 -24.38
CA ARG A 221 -12.15 -11.99 -25.72
C ARG A 221 -11.22 -12.88 -26.57
N GLY A 222 -11.53 -14.17 -26.64
CA GLY A 222 -11.05 -15.03 -27.74
C GLY A 222 -9.54 -15.30 -27.86
N ARG A 223 -8.68 -14.95 -26.88
CA ARG A 223 -7.26 -15.39 -26.93
C ARG A 223 -7.07 -16.87 -26.61
N TYR A 224 -8.07 -17.50 -25.98
CA TYR A 224 -8.11 -18.90 -25.54
C TYR A 224 -9.56 -19.43 -25.52
N GLY A 225 -10.44 -18.90 -26.40
CA GLY A 225 -11.75 -19.53 -26.60
C GLY A 225 -11.57 -20.87 -27.34
N PRO A 226 -12.55 -21.79 -27.28
CA PRO A 226 -12.51 -22.97 -28.14
C PRO A 226 -12.28 -22.50 -29.58
N ILE A 227 -11.32 -23.13 -30.26
CA ILE A 227 -11.18 -22.98 -31.71
C ILE A 227 -12.38 -23.76 -32.26
N ASP A 228 -13.30 -23.06 -32.92
CA ASP A 228 -14.41 -23.67 -33.64
C ASP A 228 -13.90 -24.72 -34.66
#